data_AF-A0A2M8B4Y9-F1
#
_entry.id   AF-A0A2M8B4Y9-F1
#
_cell.length_a   1.000
_cell.length_b   1.000
_cell.length_c   1.000
_cell.angle_alpha   90.00
_cell.angle_beta   90.00
_cell.angle_gamma   90.00
#
_symmetry.space_group_name_H-M   'P 1'
#
loop_
_entity.id
_entity.type
_entity.pdbx_description
1 polymer ?
#
loop_
_entity_poly.entity_id
_entity_poly.type
_entity_poly.pdbx_seq_one_letter_code
_entity_poly.pdbx_strand_id
1 'polypeptide(L)'
;MQRHLLSLGIAMMALLTFVGEAAADEWITPTTKEVRSVTGTYTLTVTPPRPGSPAPSYPIAILKGPEGETTFELKTPWMAVDLFVFDDGRVLTLDQWHTLGLGDFVAVLYSVKGELLWKKTLEELLGEELAGQVPRSVSSRWWRGVPAETELVVAVEGKLTLRITLWNEDRLELRIDDGSTTLVPVADVGDDPERLMRRARALKDESKFGDAAVLLEKVVQIDPTQLDAYLEWADALERQGEVAAAVKVLEQALAQFGEQAPADKTYNYANLHVNLSKLYLATGDKKGARRALERGIAFERNYDYPVLAYAGFLLDEGEKAEADRVLEGFLAGADEPYKGMVTRSIGDFYRSHQNPSKAKEFYLLVYDPAKVTDQFLTLSLAEVYEELGERDKALAVWTQLVTYFEEMGPAFDFYLRQAREHVERLSAK
;
A
#
# COMPACT_ATOMS: atom_id res chain seq x y z
N MET A 1 44.64 -29.51 13.87
CA MET A 1 44.40 -28.12 14.30
C MET A 1 42.92 -27.84 14.07
N GLN A 2 42.08 -28.14 15.07
CA GLN A 2 40.63 -28.06 14.96
C GLN A 2 40.16 -26.60 15.00
N ARG A 3 39.24 -26.28 14.10
CA ARG A 3 38.49 -25.02 14.00
C ARG A 3 37.64 -24.83 15.25
N HIS A 4 37.78 -23.69 15.94
CA HIS A 4 36.73 -23.17 16.81
C HIS A 4 35.99 -22.07 16.05
N LEU A 5 34.92 -22.48 15.36
CA LEU A 5 33.85 -21.59 14.93
C LEU A 5 33.12 -21.14 16.21
N LEU A 6 33.29 -19.89 16.61
CA LEU A 6 32.39 -19.22 17.56
C LEU A 6 31.04 -19.08 16.85
N SER A 7 30.09 -19.94 17.21
CA SER A 7 28.70 -19.83 16.81
C SER A 7 28.11 -18.55 17.41
N LEU A 8 27.86 -17.55 16.58
CA LEU A 8 27.08 -16.36 16.92
C LEU A 8 25.65 -16.82 17.25
N GLY A 9 25.30 -16.87 18.54
CA GLY A 9 23.92 -17.16 18.96
C GLY A 9 23.07 -15.91 18.75
N ILE A 10 22.41 -15.79 17.60
CA ILE A 10 21.37 -14.77 17.37
C ILE A 10 20.09 -15.30 18.03
N ALA A 11 19.69 -14.75 19.16
CA ALA A 11 18.36 -14.95 19.71
C ALA A 11 17.41 -13.99 18.98
N MET A 12 16.62 -14.50 18.03
CA MET A 12 15.68 -13.72 17.23
C MET A 12 14.29 -13.79 17.89
N MET A 13 13.81 -12.66 18.41
CA MET A 13 12.44 -12.53 18.93
C MET A 13 11.74 -11.42 18.15
N ALA A 14 10.87 -11.82 17.22
CA ALA A 14 9.99 -10.90 16.51
C ALA A 14 8.72 -10.68 17.35
N LEU A 15 8.51 -9.46 17.85
CA LEU A 15 7.21 -9.07 18.42
C LEU A 15 6.43 -8.30 17.34
N LEU A 16 5.33 -8.90 16.89
CA LEU A 16 4.30 -8.22 16.11
C LEU A 16 3.31 -7.58 17.09
N THR A 17 3.35 -6.26 17.22
CA THR A 17 2.27 -5.53 17.91
C THR A 17 1.28 -5.00 16.88
N PHE A 18 0.03 -5.47 16.98
CA PHE A 18 -1.07 -4.91 16.20
C PHE A 18 -1.44 -3.54 16.79
N VAL A 19 -1.00 -2.48 16.14
CA VAL A 19 -1.66 -1.17 16.29
C VAL A 19 -2.90 -1.26 15.42
N GLY A 20 -4.06 -1.49 16.03
CA GLY A 20 -5.33 -1.47 15.32
C GLY A 20 -5.50 -0.13 14.61
N GLU A 21 -5.95 -0.18 13.35
CA GLU A 21 -6.40 1.00 12.61
C GLU A 21 -7.56 1.64 13.39
N ALA A 22 -7.24 2.67 14.17
CA ALA A 22 -8.21 3.54 14.78
C ALA A 22 -8.04 4.93 14.14
N ALA A 23 -9.15 5.48 13.64
CA ALA A 23 -9.23 6.84 13.14
C ALA A 23 -8.59 7.81 14.15
N ALA A 24 -7.97 8.87 13.63
CA ALA A 24 -6.94 9.70 14.24
C ALA A 24 -7.14 10.28 15.65
N ASP A 25 -8.28 10.06 16.33
CA ASP A 25 -8.58 10.61 17.67
C ASP A 25 -9.26 9.62 18.65
N GLU A 26 -9.46 8.35 18.31
CA GLU A 26 -10.03 7.36 19.24
C GLU A 26 -8.95 6.49 19.90
N TRP A 27 -8.42 6.98 21.01
CA TRP A 27 -7.51 6.22 21.85
C TRP A 27 -8.27 5.23 22.73
N ILE A 28 -7.96 3.94 22.61
CA ILE A 28 -8.46 2.92 23.55
C ILE A 28 -7.95 3.27 24.95
N THR A 29 -8.86 3.27 25.93
CA THR A 29 -8.52 3.52 27.34
C THR A 29 -7.35 2.63 27.78
N PRO A 30 -6.28 3.21 28.37
CA PRO A 30 -5.16 2.42 28.84
C PRO A 30 -5.60 1.36 29.84
N THR A 31 -5.12 0.14 29.66
CA THR A 31 -5.29 -0.98 30.60
C THR A 31 -3.94 -1.41 31.15
N THR A 32 -3.96 -2.23 32.21
CA THR A 32 -2.74 -2.84 32.74
C THR A 32 -2.08 -3.72 31.68
N LYS A 33 -0.77 -3.55 31.49
CA LYS A 33 0.05 -4.35 30.58
C LYS A 33 0.99 -5.25 31.37
N GLU A 34 1.17 -6.48 30.91
CA GLU A 34 2.18 -7.41 31.43
C GLU A 34 3.11 -7.83 30.28
N VAL A 35 4.42 -7.71 30.49
CA VAL A 35 5.45 -8.13 29.53
C VAL A 35 6.51 -8.96 30.25
N ARG A 36 7.19 -9.85 29.51
CA ARG A 36 8.23 -10.73 30.04
C ARG A 36 9.54 -10.51 29.29
N SER A 37 10.64 -10.75 29.98
CA SER A 37 11.97 -10.72 29.36
C SER A 37 12.16 -11.95 28.46
N VAL A 38 13.17 -11.94 27.59
CA VAL A 38 13.39 -12.99 26.58
C VAL A 38 13.53 -14.36 27.23
N THR A 39 14.29 -14.46 28.31
CA THR A 39 14.47 -15.71 29.05
C THR A 39 13.31 -16.02 30.01
N GLY A 40 12.36 -15.09 30.17
CA GLY A 40 11.31 -15.14 31.18
C GLY A 40 11.81 -14.89 32.61
N THR A 41 13.07 -14.47 32.79
CA THR A 41 13.66 -14.20 34.11
C THR A 41 12.96 -13.04 34.82
N TYR A 42 12.51 -12.03 34.07
CA TYR A 42 11.75 -10.91 34.61
C TYR A 42 10.33 -10.84 34.03
N THR A 43 9.38 -10.46 34.87
CA THR A 43 8.01 -10.10 34.48
C THR A 43 7.71 -8.70 34.97
N LEU A 44 7.27 -7.83 34.06
CA LEU A 44 6.91 -6.46 34.34
C LEU A 44 5.40 -6.29 34.17
N THR A 45 4.72 -5.84 35.21
CA THR A 45 3.31 -5.44 35.17
C THR A 45 3.22 -3.93 35.37
N VAL A 46 2.61 -3.20 34.42
CA VAL A 46 2.44 -1.75 34.50
C VAL A 46 0.96 -1.39 34.51
N THR A 47 0.54 -0.65 35.53
CA THR A 47 -0.85 -0.20 35.71
C THR A 47 -0.97 1.30 35.39
N PRO A 48 -1.96 1.73 34.59
CA PRO A 48 -2.21 3.14 34.30
C PRO A 48 -2.41 4.01 35.55
N PRO A 49 -2.18 5.33 35.45
CA PRO A 49 -2.43 6.25 36.55
C PRO A 49 -3.91 6.24 36.98
N ARG A 50 -4.17 6.49 38.27
CA ARG A 50 -5.54 6.48 38.82
C ARG A 50 -6.32 7.69 38.31
N PRO A 51 -7.50 7.49 37.68
CA PRO A 51 -8.35 8.61 37.27
C PRO A 51 -8.72 9.50 38.48
N GLY A 52 -8.58 10.82 38.36
CA GLY A 52 -9.03 11.79 39.37
C GLY A 52 -8.13 11.99 40.59
N SER A 53 -6.85 11.58 40.55
CA SER A 53 -5.91 11.85 41.65
C SER A 53 -5.52 13.33 41.77
N PRO A 54 -5.47 13.92 42.99
CA PRO A 54 -5.11 15.32 43.22
C PRO A 54 -3.59 15.62 43.17
N ALA A 55 -2.76 14.58 43.05
CA ALA A 55 -1.31 14.68 42.82
C ALA A 55 -0.99 14.11 41.42
N PRO A 56 0.15 14.44 40.78
CA PRO A 56 0.56 13.77 39.56
C PRO A 56 0.58 12.25 39.80
N SER A 57 -0.37 11.54 39.19
CA SER A 57 -0.43 10.08 39.23
C SER A 57 0.37 9.59 38.03
N TYR A 58 1.39 8.80 38.30
CA TYR A 58 2.18 8.13 37.28
C TYR A 58 1.74 6.67 37.14
N PRO A 59 2.00 6.01 36.00
CA PRO A 59 1.87 4.56 35.91
C PRO A 59 2.74 3.86 36.97
N ILE A 60 2.19 2.83 37.59
CA ILE A 60 2.90 2.02 38.59
C ILE A 60 3.41 0.75 37.91
N ALA A 61 4.72 0.54 37.97
CA ALA A 61 5.40 -0.66 37.51
C ALA A 61 5.70 -1.59 38.69
N ILE A 62 5.41 -2.88 38.51
CA ILE A 62 5.77 -3.97 39.40
C ILE A 62 6.68 -4.90 38.60
N LEU A 63 7.95 -4.94 38.96
CA LEU A 63 8.97 -5.78 38.36
C LEU A 63 9.24 -6.98 39.27
N LYS A 64 8.93 -8.18 38.78
CA LYS A 64 9.22 -9.45 39.45
C LYS A 64 10.45 -10.09 38.81
N GLY A 65 11.43 -10.44 39.62
CA GLY A 65 12.65 -11.10 39.16
C GLY A 65 13.30 -11.97 40.25
N PRO A 66 14.55 -12.42 40.04
CA PRO A 66 15.25 -13.35 40.94
C PRO A 66 15.45 -12.81 42.37
N GLU A 67 15.62 -11.50 42.52
CA GLU A 67 15.85 -10.84 43.82
C GLU A 67 14.54 -10.47 44.55
N GLY A 68 13.38 -10.78 43.96
CA GLY A 68 12.06 -10.48 44.49
C GLY A 68 11.25 -9.52 43.63
N GLU A 69 10.32 -8.82 44.26
CA GLU A 69 9.43 -7.86 43.62
C GLU A 69 9.86 -6.43 43.95
N THR A 70 9.96 -5.59 42.92
CA THR A 70 10.24 -4.15 43.06
C THR A 70 9.11 -3.35 42.45
N THR A 71 8.57 -2.39 43.22
CA THR A 71 7.48 -1.51 42.78
C THR A 71 7.99 -0.08 42.67
N PHE A 72 7.75 0.56 41.53
CA PHE A 72 8.17 1.93 41.26
C PHE A 72 7.22 2.66 40.31
N GLU A 73 7.29 3.98 40.31
CA GLU A 73 6.55 4.83 39.37
C GLU A 73 7.36 5.02 38.08
N LEU A 74 6.75 4.75 36.93
CA LEU A 74 7.29 5.21 35.64
C LEU A 74 7.01 6.71 35.61
N LYS A 75 8.03 7.55 35.87
CA LYS A 75 7.91 9.02 36.00
C LYS A 75 7.55 9.73 34.68
N THR A 76 6.60 9.17 33.94
CA THR A 76 6.01 9.62 32.68
C THR A 76 4.53 9.91 32.91
N PRO A 77 3.99 11.01 32.37
CA PRO A 77 2.63 11.46 32.71
C PRO A 77 1.53 10.47 32.27
N TRP A 78 1.81 9.61 31.29
CA TRP A 78 0.83 8.72 30.68
C TRP A 78 1.33 7.28 30.63
N MET A 79 0.42 6.37 30.29
CA MET A 79 0.77 4.96 30.07
C MET A 79 1.62 4.82 28.81
N ALA A 80 2.70 4.06 28.89
CA ALA A 80 3.53 3.77 27.72
C ALA A 80 2.76 2.96 26.66
N VAL A 81 3.03 3.22 25.38
CA VAL A 81 2.41 2.47 24.28
C VAL A 81 3.07 1.11 24.16
N ASP A 82 4.40 1.04 24.20
CA ASP A 82 5.15 -0.21 24.24
C ASP A 82 6.04 -0.30 25.47
N LEU A 83 6.19 -1.53 25.96
CA LEU A 83 6.92 -1.86 27.18
C LEU A 83 7.84 -3.03 26.91
N PHE A 84 9.10 -2.90 27.32
CA PHE A 84 10.10 -3.95 27.24
C PHE A 84 10.75 -4.10 28.60
N VAL A 85 11.02 -5.35 28.98
CA VAL A 85 11.85 -5.68 30.14
C VAL A 85 12.96 -6.61 29.66
N PHE A 86 14.20 -6.29 29.98
CA PHE A 86 15.38 -7.05 29.56
C PHE A 86 15.78 -8.08 30.61
N ASP A 87 16.62 -9.05 30.23
CA ASP A 87 17.04 -10.14 31.13
C ASP A 87 17.98 -9.66 32.25
N ASP A 88 18.45 -8.41 32.19
CA ASP A 88 19.16 -7.72 33.28
C ASP A 88 18.24 -6.89 34.20
N GLY A 89 16.93 -6.95 33.98
CA GLY A 89 15.91 -6.26 34.76
C GLY A 89 15.70 -4.79 34.42
N ARG A 90 16.42 -4.22 33.44
CA ARG A 90 16.12 -2.87 32.94
C ARG A 90 14.79 -2.85 32.20
N VAL A 91 14.09 -1.71 32.27
CA VAL A 91 12.77 -1.51 31.64
C VAL A 91 12.84 -0.37 30.65
N LEU A 92 12.44 -0.60 29.40
CA LEU A 92 12.30 0.43 28.37
C LEU A 92 10.83 0.67 28.06
N THR A 93 10.43 1.93 28.04
CA THR A 93 9.12 2.37 27.54
C THR A 93 9.31 3.08 26.20
N LEU A 94 8.45 2.82 25.22
CA LEU A 94 8.36 3.60 23.99
C LEU A 94 6.99 4.24 23.84
N ASP A 95 7.00 5.51 23.44
CA ASP A 95 5.87 6.39 23.27
C ASP A 95 4.96 6.51 24.50
N GLN A 96 4.08 7.51 24.48
CA GLN A 96 3.11 7.75 25.53
C GLN A 96 1.70 7.75 24.91
N TRP A 97 0.74 7.20 25.65
CA TRP A 97 -0.67 7.27 25.26
C TRP A 97 -1.07 8.73 24.99
N HIS A 98 -1.81 8.98 23.90
CA HIS A 98 -2.15 10.28 23.30
C HIS A 98 -1.01 11.22 22.86
N THR A 99 0.25 10.77 22.89
CA THR A 99 1.41 11.58 22.48
C THR A 99 2.48 10.75 21.78
N LEU A 100 2.13 10.04 20.69
CA LEU A 100 3.13 9.28 19.91
C LEU A 100 4.22 10.20 19.38
N GLY A 101 5.48 9.84 19.64
CA GLY A 101 6.65 10.59 19.19
C GLY A 101 6.69 12.04 19.68
N LEU A 102 5.88 12.47 20.64
CA LEU A 102 5.82 13.86 21.12
C LEU A 102 6.36 13.98 22.55
N GLY A 103 7.04 15.12 22.81
CA GLY A 103 7.57 15.46 24.13
C GLY A 103 8.85 14.71 24.50
N ASP A 104 9.18 14.78 25.80
CA ASP A 104 10.46 14.33 26.35
C ASP A 104 10.59 12.82 26.55
N PHE A 105 9.50 12.07 26.39
CA PHE A 105 9.37 10.70 26.89
C PHE A 105 9.04 9.71 25.77
N VAL A 106 9.65 9.91 24.59
CA VAL A 106 9.48 9.03 23.44
C VAL A 106 10.17 7.69 23.67
N ALA A 107 11.38 7.69 24.23
CA ALA A 107 12.02 6.49 24.75
C ALA A 107 12.58 6.76 26.15
N VAL A 108 12.30 5.88 27.11
CA VAL A 108 12.77 6.05 28.50
C VAL A 108 13.24 4.72 29.05
N LEU A 109 14.45 4.71 29.61
CA LEU A 109 15.03 3.54 30.25
C LEU A 109 15.10 3.69 31.76
N TYR A 110 14.69 2.64 32.45
CA TYR A 110 14.70 2.55 33.91
C TYR A 110 15.61 1.41 34.38
N SER A 111 16.24 1.61 35.54
CA SER A 111 16.95 0.56 36.26
C SER A 111 15.98 -0.45 36.88
N VAL A 112 16.52 -1.57 37.39
CA VAL A 112 15.74 -2.56 38.17
C VAL A 112 15.04 -1.95 39.40
N LYS A 113 15.51 -0.79 39.89
CA LYS A 113 14.93 -0.05 41.01
C LYS A 113 13.97 1.06 40.60
N GLY A 114 13.71 1.23 39.29
CA GLY A 114 12.87 2.29 38.76
C GLY A 114 13.53 3.66 38.66
N GLU A 115 14.85 3.72 38.76
CA GLU A 115 15.59 4.97 38.56
C GLU A 115 15.70 5.25 37.06
N LEU A 116 15.44 6.49 36.65
CA LEU A 116 15.58 6.91 35.26
C LEU A 116 17.06 6.93 34.87
N LEU A 117 17.45 6.07 33.93
CA LEU A 117 18.82 5.98 33.43
C LEU A 117 19.05 6.99 32.31
N TRP A 118 18.12 7.07 31.35
CA TRP A 118 18.08 8.09 30.31
C TRP A 118 16.67 8.22 29.72
N LYS A 119 16.41 9.34 29.05
CA LYS A 119 15.21 9.59 28.24
C LYS A 119 15.60 10.24 26.92
N LYS A 120 14.75 10.08 25.90
CA LYS A 120 14.96 10.63 24.57
C LYS A 120 13.69 11.25 24.00
N THR A 121 13.83 12.42 23.36
CA THR A 121 12.84 12.95 22.41
C THR A 121 12.95 12.23 21.07
N LEU A 122 12.00 12.48 20.15
CA LEU A 122 12.10 11.93 18.80
C LEU A 122 13.27 12.51 18.00
N GLU A 123 13.55 13.80 18.20
CA GLU A 123 14.67 14.51 17.60
C GLU A 123 16.01 13.94 18.07
N GLU A 124 16.13 13.55 19.34
CA GLU A 124 17.33 12.90 19.84
C GLU A 124 17.49 11.45 19.34
N LEU A 125 16.39 10.80 18.94
CA LEU A 125 16.42 9.46 18.36
C LEU A 125 16.77 9.48 16.86
N LEU A 126 16.13 10.38 16.10
CA LEU A 126 16.16 10.40 14.63
C LEU A 126 16.97 11.54 14.02
N GLY A 127 17.35 12.55 14.80
CA GLY A 127 17.82 13.83 14.30
C GLY A 127 16.67 14.74 13.85
N GLU A 128 16.93 16.05 13.84
CA GLU A 128 15.94 17.10 13.55
C GLU A 128 15.29 16.96 12.17
N GLU A 129 16.10 16.69 11.14
CA GLU A 129 15.63 16.63 9.75
C GLU A 129 14.66 15.47 9.52
N LEU A 130 15.02 14.27 9.98
CA LEU A 130 14.19 13.08 9.80
C LEU A 130 12.96 13.12 10.71
N ALA A 131 13.11 13.58 11.96
CA ALA A 131 11.98 13.78 12.88
C ALA A 131 10.95 14.78 12.33
N GLY A 132 11.38 15.77 11.54
CA GLY A 132 10.51 16.73 10.87
C GLY A 132 9.69 16.15 9.70
N GLN A 133 10.13 15.02 9.13
CA GLN A 133 9.47 14.34 8.01
C GLN A 133 8.45 13.28 8.45
N VAL A 134 8.38 12.98 9.75
CA VAL A 134 7.47 11.98 10.31
C VAL A 134 6.01 12.39 10.03
N PRO A 135 5.19 11.50 9.42
CA PRO A 135 3.75 11.70 9.29
C PRO A 135 3.11 12.02 10.65
N ARG A 136 2.24 13.02 10.71
CA ARG A 136 1.71 13.52 11.98
C ARG A 136 0.25 13.97 11.94
N SER A 137 -0.39 13.89 13.10
CA SER A 137 -1.65 14.58 13.43
C SER A 137 -1.38 15.73 14.42
N VAL A 138 -2.44 16.27 15.01
CA VAL A 138 -2.37 17.26 16.09
C VAL A 138 -1.65 16.70 17.33
N SER A 139 -1.82 15.40 17.61
CA SER A 139 -1.43 14.77 18.87
C SER A 139 -0.46 13.60 18.71
N SER A 140 0.01 13.32 17.49
CA SER A 140 0.85 12.15 17.23
C SER A 140 1.81 12.35 16.06
N ARG A 141 3.00 11.77 16.18
CA ARG A 141 3.97 11.54 15.11
C ARG A 141 4.15 10.04 14.94
N TRP A 142 3.72 9.49 13.80
CA TRP A 142 3.73 8.06 13.52
C TRP A 142 5.10 7.63 13.00
N TRP A 143 6.08 7.57 13.90
CA TRP A 143 7.50 7.38 13.58
C TRP A 143 7.94 5.91 13.46
N ARG A 144 7.03 4.96 13.59
CA ARG A 144 7.31 3.52 13.49
C ARG A 144 6.53 2.92 12.32
N GLY A 145 7.05 1.84 11.73
CA GLY A 145 6.37 1.08 10.68
C GLY A 145 5.05 0.46 11.15
N VAL A 146 4.18 0.10 10.20
CA VAL A 146 2.91 -0.59 10.49
C VAL A 146 2.84 -1.88 9.66
N PRO A 147 2.81 -3.07 10.29
CA PRO A 147 2.87 -3.28 11.74
C PRO A 147 4.22 -2.83 12.34
N ALA A 148 4.23 -2.53 13.64
CA ALA A 148 5.46 -2.11 14.30
C ALA A 148 6.42 -3.30 14.42
N GLU A 149 7.42 -3.32 13.55
CA GLU A 149 8.44 -4.37 13.53
C GLU A 149 9.64 -3.94 14.39
N THR A 150 9.74 -4.56 15.57
CA THR A 150 10.83 -4.35 16.53
C THR A 150 11.56 -5.65 16.83
N GLU A 151 12.89 -5.62 16.74
CA GLU A 151 13.78 -6.76 16.99
C GLU A 151 14.79 -6.43 18.10
N LEU A 152 14.91 -7.30 19.11
CA LEU A 152 15.96 -7.18 20.12
C LEU A 152 17.21 -7.96 19.69
N VAL A 153 18.35 -7.29 19.66
CA VAL A 153 19.65 -7.89 19.31
C VAL A 153 20.62 -7.77 20.47
N VAL A 154 21.19 -8.91 20.87
CA VAL A 154 22.24 -9.00 21.89
C VAL A 154 23.59 -9.13 21.19
N ALA A 155 24.42 -8.09 21.27
CA ALA A 155 25.75 -8.08 20.67
C ALA A 155 26.79 -8.81 21.56
N VAL A 156 27.95 -9.07 20.97
CA VAL A 156 29.13 -9.62 21.69
C VAL A 156 29.46 -8.70 22.86
N GLU A 157 29.78 -9.28 24.03
CA GLU A 157 29.94 -8.61 25.34
C GLU A 157 28.62 -8.23 26.05
N GLY A 158 27.45 -8.65 25.55
CA GLY A 158 26.17 -8.44 26.26
C GLY A 158 25.57 -7.05 26.07
N LYS A 159 26.05 -6.27 25.09
CA LYS A 159 25.48 -4.97 24.74
C LYS A 159 24.12 -5.17 24.06
N LEU A 160 23.09 -4.49 24.56
CA LEU A 160 21.72 -4.63 24.06
C LEU A 160 21.40 -3.54 23.04
N THR A 161 20.88 -3.93 21.88
CA THR A 161 20.42 -3.01 20.84
C THR A 161 19.00 -3.37 20.42
N LEU A 162 18.11 -2.38 20.42
CA LEU A 162 16.76 -2.52 19.90
C LEU A 162 16.72 -1.97 18.47
N ARG A 163 16.33 -2.80 17.51
CA ARG A 163 16.12 -2.43 16.12
C ARG A 163 14.65 -2.13 15.89
N ILE A 164 14.34 -0.93 15.42
CA ILE A 164 12.97 -0.47 15.19
C ILE A 164 12.85 -0.11 13.72
N THR A 165 11.86 -0.70 13.03
CA THR A 165 11.52 -0.29 11.66
C THR A 165 10.71 1.00 11.70
N LEU A 166 11.15 2.01 10.96
CA LEU A 166 10.53 3.32 10.86
C LEU A 166 9.40 3.31 9.80
N TRP A 167 8.59 4.37 9.77
CA TRP A 167 7.47 4.52 8.82
C TRP A 167 7.91 4.52 7.35
N ASN A 168 9.18 4.84 7.09
CA ASN A 168 9.79 4.88 5.78
C ASN A 168 10.65 3.64 5.48
N GLU A 169 10.47 2.56 6.25
CA GLU A 169 11.19 1.28 6.17
C GLU A 169 12.69 1.35 6.53
N ASP A 170 13.22 2.53 6.87
CA ASP A 170 14.55 2.65 7.48
C ASP A 170 14.57 1.96 8.86
N ARG A 171 15.77 1.63 9.35
CA ARG A 171 15.96 1.00 10.65
C ARG A 171 16.67 1.92 11.61
N LEU A 172 16.05 2.15 12.76
CA LEU A 172 16.70 2.75 13.92
C LEU A 172 17.32 1.65 14.79
N GLU A 173 18.62 1.69 14.98
CA GLU A 173 19.33 0.88 15.97
C GLU A 173 19.55 1.71 17.25
N LEU A 174 18.81 1.39 18.32
CA LEU A 174 18.88 2.04 19.62
C LEU A 174 19.70 1.20 20.60
N ARG A 175 20.87 1.70 21.01
CA ARG A 175 21.72 1.06 22.02
C ARG A 175 21.12 1.31 23.40
N ILE A 176 20.72 0.25 24.09
CA ILE A 176 20.03 0.36 25.38
C ILE A 176 20.98 0.86 26.48
N ASP A 177 22.28 0.56 26.37
CA ASP A 177 23.26 0.87 27.42
C ASP A 177 23.47 2.37 27.65
N ASP A 178 23.42 3.18 26.60
CA ASP A 178 23.70 4.61 26.64
C ASP A 178 22.66 5.47 25.89
N GLY A 179 21.65 4.86 25.27
CA GLY A 179 20.63 5.53 24.49
C GLY A 179 21.12 6.13 23.18
N SER A 180 22.33 5.77 22.71
CA SER A 180 22.83 6.21 21.41
C SER A 180 22.11 5.51 20.27
N THR A 181 21.96 6.20 19.13
CA THR A 181 21.23 5.70 17.98
C THR A 181 22.07 5.67 16.72
N THR A 182 21.71 4.78 15.80
CA THR A 182 22.22 4.74 14.43
C THR A 182 21.05 4.52 13.49
N LEU A 183 20.97 5.32 12.43
CA LEU A 183 19.98 5.15 11.37
C LEU A 183 20.60 4.37 10.22
N VAL A 184 19.89 3.34 9.76
CA VAL A 184 20.27 2.51 8.62
C VAL A 184 19.20 2.68 7.56
N PRO A 185 19.50 3.31 6.41
CA PRO A 185 18.55 3.47 5.31
C PRO A 185 18.03 2.11 4.83
N VAL A 186 16.78 2.00 4.38
CA VAL A 186 16.20 0.72 3.92
C VAL A 186 17.07 0.03 2.86
N ALA A 187 17.73 0.81 2.00
CA ALA A 187 18.66 0.32 0.99
C ALA A 187 19.83 -0.48 1.58
N ASP A 188 20.15 -0.27 2.86
CA ASP A 188 21.19 -0.96 3.61
C ASP A 188 20.62 -1.91 4.70
N VAL A 189 19.29 -1.90 4.90
CA VAL A 189 18.58 -2.79 5.85
C VAL A 189 18.48 -4.20 5.25
N GLY A 190 19.60 -4.91 5.21
CA GLY A 190 19.67 -6.27 4.69
C GLY A 190 19.16 -6.42 3.25
N ASP A 191 18.95 -7.66 2.85
CA ASP A 191 18.43 -8.04 1.54
C ASP A 191 17.00 -8.57 1.72
N ASP A 192 16.06 -7.68 2.08
CA ASP A 192 14.61 -7.97 2.10
C ASP A 192 13.92 -7.26 0.93
N PRO A 193 13.67 -7.98 -0.19
CA PRO A 193 12.98 -7.46 -1.36
C PRO A 193 11.62 -6.82 -1.05
N GLU A 194 10.85 -7.37 -0.12
CA GLU A 194 9.49 -6.90 0.16
C GLU A 194 9.49 -5.53 0.85
N ARG A 195 10.42 -5.32 1.78
CA ARG A 195 10.64 -4.01 2.42
C ARG A 195 11.07 -2.95 1.40
N LEU A 196 12.01 -3.31 0.52
CA LEU A 196 12.46 -2.42 -0.55
C LEU A 196 11.32 -2.07 -1.51
N MET A 197 10.48 -3.05 -1.88
CA MET A 197 9.29 -2.85 -2.70
C MET A 197 8.30 -1.88 -2.03
N ARG A 198 7.98 -2.06 -0.74
CA ARG A 198 7.07 -1.15 -0.02
C ARG A 198 7.61 0.28 0.01
N ARG A 199 8.90 0.46 0.29
CA ARG A 199 9.49 1.81 0.28
C ARG A 199 9.52 2.40 -1.13
N ALA A 200 9.83 1.61 -2.16
CA ALA A 200 9.80 2.08 -3.54
C ALA A 200 8.41 2.57 -3.94
N ARG A 201 7.34 1.84 -3.59
CA ARG A 201 5.95 2.26 -3.82
C ARG A 201 5.62 3.57 -3.11
N ALA A 202 5.98 3.70 -1.84
CA ALA A 202 5.80 4.95 -1.10
C ALA A 202 6.56 6.13 -1.74
N LEU A 203 7.80 5.91 -2.21
CA LEU A 203 8.57 6.93 -2.92
C LEU A 203 7.91 7.33 -4.26
N LYS A 204 7.29 6.39 -4.98
CA LYS A 204 6.52 6.69 -6.20
C LYS A 204 5.29 7.54 -5.90
N ASP A 205 4.59 7.27 -4.79
CA ASP A 205 3.46 8.09 -4.34
C ASP A 205 3.91 9.50 -3.94
N GLU A 206 5.11 9.62 -3.36
CA GLU A 206 5.80 10.90 -3.11
C GLU A 206 6.36 11.57 -4.39
N SER A 207 6.17 10.99 -5.57
CA SER A 207 6.75 11.42 -6.86
C SER A 207 8.29 11.45 -6.90
N LYS A 208 8.95 10.74 -5.99
CA LYS A 208 10.41 10.56 -5.93
C LYS A 208 10.83 9.35 -6.77
N PHE A 209 10.59 9.44 -8.08
CA PHE A 209 10.75 8.31 -8.99
C PHE A 209 12.20 7.81 -9.11
N GLY A 210 13.20 8.71 -9.03
CA GLY A 210 14.61 8.33 -9.06
C GLY A 210 15.03 7.49 -7.86
N ASP A 211 14.64 7.88 -6.65
CA ASP A 211 14.93 7.12 -5.43
C ASP A 211 14.22 5.76 -5.46
N ALA A 212 12.97 5.72 -5.95
CA ALA A 212 12.23 4.47 -6.13
C ALA A 212 12.94 3.52 -7.11
N ALA A 213 13.43 4.04 -8.25
CA ALA A 213 14.13 3.23 -9.25
C ALA A 213 15.41 2.57 -8.68
N VAL A 214 16.15 3.26 -7.80
CA VAL A 214 17.33 2.69 -7.12
C VAL A 214 16.95 1.51 -6.24
N LEU A 215 15.87 1.63 -5.46
CA LEU A 215 15.41 0.53 -4.60
C LEU A 215 14.91 -0.67 -5.43
N LEU A 216 14.18 -0.41 -6.53
CA LEU A 216 13.64 -1.46 -7.40
C LEU A 216 14.73 -2.18 -8.18
N GLU A 217 15.79 -1.48 -8.61
CA GLU A 217 16.99 -2.11 -9.15
C GLU A 217 17.61 -3.07 -8.12
N LYS A 218 17.73 -2.64 -6.85
CA LYS A 218 18.24 -3.50 -5.77
C LYS A 218 17.35 -4.73 -5.56
N VAL A 219 16.02 -4.58 -5.61
CA VAL A 219 15.07 -5.70 -5.53
C VAL A 219 15.38 -6.74 -6.61
N VAL A 220 15.51 -6.30 -7.87
CA VAL A 220 15.81 -7.20 -9.00
C VAL A 220 17.18 -7.87 -8.87
N GLN A 221 18.17 -7.19 -8.27
CA GLN A 221 19.49 -7.78 -8.01
C GLN A 221 19.44 -8.87 -6.92
N ILE A 222 18.60 -8.69 -5.89
CA ILE A 222 18.43 -9.67 -4.80
C ILE A 222 17.57 -10.86 -5.27
N ASP A 223 16.43 -10.57 -5.90
CA ASP A 223 15.48 -11.55 -6.39
C ASP A 223 15.06 -11.24 -7.84
N PRO A 224 15.78 -11.80 -8.83
CA PRO A 224 15.51 -11.57 -10.24
C PRO A 224 14.23 -12.27 -10.73
N THR A 225 13.50 -12.99 -9.86
CA THR A 225 12.29 -13.75 -10.22
C THR A 225 10.98 -12.99 -9.97
N GLN A 226 11.07 -11.77 -9.43
CA GLN A 226 9.92 -10.91 -9.17
C GLN A 226 9.60 -10.01 -10.37
N LEU A 227 8.71 -10.46 -11.26
CA LEU A 227 8.28 -9.68 -12.43
C LEU A 227 7.73 -8.29 -12.03
N ASP A 228 7.03 -8.19 -10.91
CA ASP A 228 6.46 -6.93 -10.43
C ASP A 228 7.52 -5.87 -10.14
N ALA A 229 8.70 -6.28 -9.66
CA ALA A 229 9.81 -5.37 -9.45
C ALA A 229 10.29 -4.74 -10.76
N TYR A 230 10.36 -5.51 -11.85
CA TYR A 230 10.71 -4.97 -13.18
C TYR A 230 9.62 -4.03 -13.71
N LEU A 231 8.35 -4.38 -13.56
CA LEU A 231 7.23 -3.54 -14.00
C LEU A 231 7.22 -2.21 -13.26
N GLU A 232 7.41 -2.24 -11.94
CA GLU A 232 7.46 -1.04 -11.12
C GLU A 232 8.72 -0.22 -11.37
N TRP A 233 9.85 -0.86 -11.64
CA TRP A 233 11.10 -0.18 -11.98
C TRP A 233 10.98 0.58 -13.28
N ALA A 234 10.41 -0.04 -14.31
CA ALA A 234 10.16 0.62 -15.58
C ALA A 234 9.17 1.78 -15.46
N ASP A 235 8.08 1.64 -14.68
CA ASP A 235 7.14 2.75 -14.42
C ASP A 235 7.82 3.91 -13.66
N ALA A 236 8.69 3.61 -12.69
CA ALA A 236 9.48 4.64 -12.02
C ALA A 236 10.41 5.37 -12.99
N LEU A 237 11.15 4.64 -13.84
CA LEU A 237 12.02 5.23 -14.85
C LEU A 237 11.25 6.05 -15.89
N GLU A 238 10.09 5.57 -16.35
CA GLU A 238 9.22 6.28 -17.28
C GLU A 238 8.76 7.61 -16.69
N ARG A 239 8.26 7.61 -15.44
CA ARG A 239 7.81 8.82 -14.74
C ARG A 239 8.95 9.78 -14.41
N GLN A 240 10.18 9.28 -14.31
CA GLN A 240 11.39 10.10 -14.21
C GLN A 240 11.79 10.74 -15.55
N GLY A 241 11.23 10.28 -16.67
CA GLY A 241 11.57 10.72 -18.03
C GLY A 241 12.65 9.87 -18.71
N GLU A 242 13.13 8.81 -18.05
CA GLU A 242 14.16 7.90 -18.54
C GLU A 242 13.56 6.77 -19.38
N VAL A 243 12.77 7.14 -20.40
CA VAL A 243 11.99 6.19 -21.23
C VAL A 243 12.87 5.11 -21.87
N ALA A 244 14.07 5.46 -22.36
CA ALA A 244 14.98 4.50 -22.96
C ALA A 244 15.54 3.48 -21.95
N ALA A 245 15.70 3.87 -20.68
CA ALA A 245 16.09 2.94 -19.62
C ALA A 245 14.91 2.03 -19.26
N ALA A 246 13.70 2.56 -19.17
CA ALA A 246 12.48 1.79 -18.93
C ALA A 246 12.27 0.67 -19.98
N VAL A 247 12.51 0.97 -21.27
CA VAL A 247 12.46 -0.04 -22.35
C VAL A 247 13.44 -1.18 -22.04
N LYS A 248 14.69 -0.86 -21.72
CA LYS A 248 15.72 -1.88 -21.43
C LYS A 248 15.33 -2.75 -20.24
N VAL A 249 14.74 -2.18 -19.20
CA VAL A 249 14.27 -2.93 -18.02
C VAL A 249 13.16 -3.92 -18.40
N LEU A 250 12.18 -3.52 -19.20
CA LEU A 250 11.12 -4.43 -19.63
C LEU A 250 11.58 -5.46 -20.67
N GLU A 251 12.54 -5.12 -21.53
CA GLU A 251 13.21 -6.10 -22.40
C GLU A 251 14.00 -7.14 -21.60
N GLN A 252 14.69 -6.71 -20.54
CA GLN A 252 15.35 -7.61 -19.59
C GLN A 252 14.35 -8.54 -18.89
N ALA A 253 13.22 -7.99 -18.42
CA ALA A 253 12.15 -8.80 -17.84
C ALA A 253 11.65 -9.85 -18.84
N LEU A 254 11.37 -9.47 -20.08
CA LEU A 254 10.91 -10.41 -21.11
C LEU A 254 11.93 -11.52 -21.38
N ALA A 255 13.23 -11.19 -21.42
CA ALA A 255 14.29 -12.18 -21.58
C ALA A 255 14.38 -13.16 -20.40
N GLN A 256 14.13 -12.68 -19.18
CA GLN A 256 14.18 -13.47 -17.95
C GLN A 256 12.96 -14.39 -17.78
N PHE A 257 11.77 -13.87 -18.05
CA PHE A 257 10.48 -14.53 -17.79
C PHE A 257 10.00 -15.38 -18.99
N GLY A 258 10.59 -15.19 -20.17
CA GLY A 258 10.30 -15.98 -21.35
C GLY A 258 8.90 -15.76 -21.89
N GLU A 259 8.47 -16.65 -22.78
CA GLU A 259 7.23 -16.49 -23.55
C GLU A 259 5.98 -17.09 -22.90
N GLN A 260 6.14 -17.91 -21.85
CA GLN A 260 5.04 -18.63 -21.19
C GLN A 260 4.84 -18.10 -19.78
N ALA A 261 3.63 -17.64 -19.48
CA ALA A 261 3.29 -17.17 -18.14
C ALA A 261 2.89 -18.36 -17.25
N PRO A 262 3.35 -18.40 -15.99
CA PRO A 262 2.69 -19.17 -14.94
C PRO A 262 1.19 -18.80 -14.86
N ALA A 263 0.34 -19.78 -14.56
CA ALA A 263 -1.12 -19.59 -14.55
C ALA A 263 -1.59 -18.49 -13.58
N ASP A 264 -0.87 -18.28 -12.49
CA ASP A 264 -1.11 -17.25 -11.47
C ASP A 264 -0.56 -15.86 -11.84
N LYS A 265 0.16 -15.73 -12.97
CA LYS A 265 0.85 -14.50 -13.40
C LYS A 265 0.45 -14.03 -14.81
N THR A 266 -0.61 -14.59 -15.40
CA THR A 266 -1.06 -14.24 -16.76
C THR A 266 -1.30 -12.73 -16.92
N TYR A 267 -1.94 -12.10 -15.93
CA TYR A 267 -2.16 -10.65 -15.89
C TYR A 267 -0.85 -9.83 -15.92
N ASN A 268 0.16 -10.24 -15.16
CA ASN A 268 1.42 -9.51 -15.05
C ASN A 268 2.21 -9.60 -16.37
N TYR A 269 2.16 -10.74 -17.06
CA TYR A 269 2.74 -10.88 -18.40
C TYR A 269 1.99 -10.06 -19.45
N ALA A 270 0.65 -10.04 -19.39
CA ALA A 270 -0.13 -9.15 -20.25
C ALA A 270 0.25 -7.67 -20.03
N ASN A 271 0.40 -7.26 -18.76
CA ASN A 271 0.79 -5.90 -18.38
C ASN A 271 2.21 -5.54 -18.81
N LEU A 272 3.16 -6.47 -18.71
CA LEU A 272 4.51 -6.32 -19.26
C LEU A 272 4.46 -5.90 -20.73
N HIS A 273 3.67 -6.61 -21.53
CA HIS A 273 3.55 -6.34 -22.95
C HIS A 273 2.87 -5.00 -23.26
N VAL A 274 1.82 -4.62 -22.51
CA VAL A 274 1.17 -3.31 -22.67
C VAL A 274 2.09 -2.17 -22.26
N ASN A 275 2.83 -2.31 -21.15
CA ASN A 275 3.76 -1.29 -20.71
C ASN A 275 4.91 -1.14 -21.72
N LEU A 276 5.46 -2.25 -22.20
CA LEU A 276 6.48 -2.23 -23.24
C LEU A 276 5.97 -1.60 -24.54
N SER A 277 4.72 -1.85 -24.94
CA SER A 277 4.16 -1.21 -26.13
C SER A 277 4.05 0.30 -25.98
N LYS A 278 3.63 0.81 -24.80
CA LYS A 278 3.57 2.25 -24.53
C LYS A 278 4.96 2.89 -24.63
N LEU A 279 5.98 2.26 -24.07
CA LEU A 279 7.36 2.74 -24.14
C LEU A 279 7.92 2.69 -25.58
N TYR A 280 7.57 1.67 -26.35
CA TYR A 280 7.91 1.61 -27.77
C TYR A 280 7.24 2.73 -28.57
N LEU A 281 5.97 3.05 -28.30
CA LEU A 281 5.30 4.20 -28.93
C LEU A 281 5.99 5.52 -28.56
N ALA A 282 6.35 5.71 -27.29
CA ALA A 282 7.06 6.89 -26.81
C ALA A 282 8.44 7.06 -27.47
N THR A 283 9.08 5.97 -27.87
CA THR A 283 10.37 5.96 -28.59
C THR A 283 10.23 5.90 -30.12
N GLY A 284 8.99 5.87 -30.63
CA GLY A 284 8.69 5.85 -32.07
C GLY A 284 8.75 4.46 -32.73
N ASP A 285 9.00 3.39 -31.98
CA ASP A 285 8.96 2.01 -32.50
C ASP A 285 7.53 1.45 -32.55
N LYS A 286 6.76 1.93 -33.52
CA LYS A 286 5.38 1.44 -33.76
C LYS A 286 5.33 -0.06 -34.06
N LYS A 287 6.37 -0.63 -34.68
CA LYS A 287 6.42 -2.06 -35.01
C LYS A 287 6.65 -2.91 -33.77
N GLY A 288 7.55 -2.47 -32.88
CA GLY A 288 7.74 -3.04 -31.55
C GLY A 288 6.45 -2.98 -30.74
N ALA A 289 5.79 -1.81 -30.72
CA ALA A 289 4.53 -1.62 -30.00
C ALA A 289 3.44 -2.58 -30.44
N ARG A 290 3.21 -2.71 -31.75
CA ARG A 290 2.24 -3.68 -32.30
C ARG A 290 2.55 -5.11 -31.86
N ARG A 291 3.80 -5.57 -32.04
CA ARG A 291 4.19 -6.93 -31.66
C ARG A 291 4.00 -7.18 -30.17
N ALA A 292 4.30 -6.19 -29.33
CA ALA A 292 4.09 -6.31 -27.89
C ALA A 292 2.59 -6.46 -27.57
N LEU A 293 1.72 -5.63 -28.16
CA LEU A 293 0.26 -5.72 -27.97
C LEU A 293 -0.32 -7.04 -28.46
N GLU A 294 0.08 -7.53 -29.64
CA GLU A 294 -0.31 -8.84 -30.18
C GLU A 294 0.06 -9.99 -29.23
N ARG A 295 1.20 -9.88 -28.54
CA ARG A 295 1.59 -10.86 -27.51
C ARG A 295 0.77 -10.68 -26.22
N GLY A 296 0.53 -9.45 -25.80
CA GLY A 296 -0.21 -9.14 -24.56
C GLY A 296 -1.62 -9.75 -24.53
N ILE A 297 -2.35 -9.69 -25.65
CA ILE A 297 -3.72 -10.23 -25.74
C ILE A 297 -3.79 -11.77 -25.68
N ALA A 298 -2.66 -12.48 -25.79
CA ALA A 298 -2.62 -13.93 -25.79
C ALA A 298 -2.58 -14.55 -24.38
N PHE A 299 -2.32 -13.77 -23.33
CA PHE A 299 -2.06 -14.29 -21.99
C PHE A 299 -3.32 -14.52 -21.14
N GLU A 300 -4.33 -13.67 -21.24
CA GLU A 300 -5.52 -13.77 -20.39
C GLU A 300 -6.79 -13.46 -21.17
N ARG A 301 -7.70 -14.44 -21.21
CA ARG A 301 -8.89 -14.45 -22.08
C ARG A 301 -9.95 -13.45 -21.63
N ASN A 302 -10.07 -13.21 -20.32
CA ASN A 302 -11.09 -12.32 -19.75
C ASN A 302 -10.51 -10.96 -19.33
N TYR A 303 -9.26 -10.66 -19.68
CA TYR A 303 -8.59 -9.42 -19.33
C TYR A 303 -8.68 -8.40 -20.47
N ASP A 304 -9.45 -7.34 -20.22
CA ASP A 304 -9.77 -6.30 -21.20
C ASP A 304 -8.60 -5.36 -21.50
N TYR A 305 -7.81 -5.00 -20.50
CA TYR A 305 -6.75 -4.00 -20.60
C TYR A 305 -5.80 -4.18 -21.82
N PRO A 306 -5.17 -5.35 -22.06
CA PRO A 306 -4.32 -5.53 -23.24
C PRO A 306 -5.10 -5.46 -24.57
N VAL A 307 -6.34 -5.93 -24.59
CA VAL A 307 -7.20 -5.92 -25.78
C VAL A 307 -7.61 -4.50 -26.14
N LEU A 308 -8.06 -3.72 -25.16
CA LEU A 308 -8.45 -2.32 -25.36
C LEU A 308 -7.23 -1.46 -25.74
N ALA A 309 -6.06 -1.71 -25.14
CA ALA A 309 -4.82 -1.07 -25.55
C ALA A 309 -4.47 -1.38 -27.01
N TYR A 310 -4.66 -2.62 -27.45
CA TYR A 310 -4.39 -3.00 -28.85
C TYR A 310 -5.40 -2.37 -29.82
N ALA A 311 -6.69 -2.42 -29.48
CA ALA A 311 -7.73 -1.79 -30.28
C ALA A 311 -7.51 -0.27 -30.41
N GLY A 312 -7.13 0.41 -29.32
CA GLY A 312 -6.80 1.84 -29.35
C GLY A 312 -5.64 2.15 -30.30
N PHE A 313 -4.55 1.38 -30.19
CA PHE A 313 -3.42 1.49 -31.11
C PHE A 313 -3.84 1.29 -32.59
N LEU A 314 -4.70 0.31 -32.87
CA LEU A 314 -5.20 0.05 -34.22
C LEU A 314 -6.05 1.23 -34.74
N LEU A 315 -6.90 1.83 -33.90
CA LEU A 315 -7.67 3.01 -34.26
C LEU A 315 -6.77 4.21 -34.58
N ASP A 316 -5.72 4.43 -33.79
CA ASP A 316 -4.73 5.49 -34.01
C ASP A 316 -3.95 5.31 -35.32
N GLU A 317 -3.67 4.07 -35.72
CA GLU A 317 -3.07 3.73 -37.02
C GLU A 317 -4.08 3.74 -38.18
N GLY A 318 -5.37 4.00 -37.91
CA GLY A 318 -6.44 4.03 -38.91
C GLY A 318 -6.97 2.65 -39.32
N GLU A 319 -6.57 1.58 -38.64
CA GLU A 319 -6.94 0.18 -38.89
C GLU A 319 -8.25 -0.20 -38.20
N LYS A 320 -9.32 0.58 -38.46
CA LYS A 320 -10.61 0.44 -37.76
C LYS A 320 -11.21 -0.96 -37.87
N ALA A 321 -11.16 -1.57 -39.06
CA ALA A 321 -11.69 -2.92 -39.26
C ALA A 321 -10.94 -3.97 -38.45
N GLU A 322 -9.64 -3.78 -38.17
CA GLU A 322 -8.89 -4.68 -37.32
C GLU A 322 -9.23 -4.48 -35.85
N ALA A 323 -9.34 -3.22 -35.40
CA ALA A 323 -9.76 -2.91 -34.04
C ALA A 323 -11.12 -3.57 -33.73
N ASP A 324 -12.06 -3.46 -34.68
CA ASP A 324 -13.37 -4.09 -34.59
C ASP A 324 -13.25 -5.62 -34.45
N ARG A 325 -12.45 -6.27 -35.30
CA ARG A 325 -12.22 -7.72 -35.25
C ARG A 325 -11.60 -8.17 -33.93
N VAL A 326 -10.64 -7.41 -33.39
CA VAL A 326 -9.98 -7.71 -32.11
C VAL A 326 -10.99 -7.66 -30.96
N LEU A 327 -11.81 -6.61 -30.89
CA LEU A 327 -12.82 -6.43 -29.83
C LEU A 327 -13.95 -7.47 -29.93
N GLU A 328 -14.43 -7.76 -31.14
CA GLU A 328 -15.43 -8.81 -31.38
C GLU A 328 -14.88 -10.20 -31.04
N GLY A 329 -13.62 -10.48 -31.38
CA GLY A 329 -12.94 -11.71 -31.02
C GLY A 329 -12.79 -11.88 -29.50
N PHE A 330 -12.46 -10.80 -28.79
CA PHE A 330 -12.39 -10.78 -27.33
C PHE A 330 -13.75 -11.09 -26.70
N LEU A 331 -14.83 -10.44 -27.15
CA LEU A 331 -16.18 -10.73 -26.68
C LEU A 331 -16.60 -12.19 -26.96
N ALA A 332 -16.32 -12.69 -28.17
CA ALA A 332 -16.64 -14.06 -28.54
C ALA A 332 -15.85 -15.10 -27.72
N GLY A 333 -14.62 -14.75 -27.34
CA GLY A 333 -13.72 -15.59 -26.56
C GLY A 333 -13.98 -15.57 -25.05
N ALA A 334 -14.66 -14.54 -24.53
CA ALA A 334 -14.86 -14.36 -23.09
C ALA A 334 -15.74 -15.46 -22.46
N ASP A 335 -15.38 -15.87 -21.26
CA ASP A 335 -16.08 -16.90 -20.50
C ASP A 335 -17.30 -16.32 -19.76
N GLU A 336 -18.33 -17.14 -19.54
CA GLU A 336 -19.38 -16.77 -18.58
C GLU A 336 -18.83 -16.86 -17.14
N PRO A 337 -19.10 -15.90 -16.23
CA PRO A 337 -20.05 -14.79 -16.33
C PRO A 337 -19.46 -13.44 -16.80
N TYR A 338 -18.24 -13.42 -17.32
CA TYR A 338 -17.50 -12.18 -17.63
C TYR A 338 -17.98 -11.47 -18.90
N LYS A 339 -18.76 -12.12 -19.77
CA LYS A 339 -19.23 -11.52 -21.02
C LYS A 339 -19.97 -10.20 -20.82
N GLY A 340 -20.75 -10.05 -19.75
CA GLY A 340 -21.44 -8.78 -19.44
C GLY A 340 -20.44 -7.63 -19.23
N MET A 341 -19.43 -7.89 -18.39
CA MET A 341 -18.34 -6.94 -18.09
C MET A 341 -17.51 -6.63 -19.35
N VAL A 342 -17.16 -7.65 -20.14
CA VAL A 342 -16.41 -7.47 -21.40
C VAL A 342 -17.20 -6.63 -22.40
N THR A 343 -18.49 -6.94 -22.59
CA THR A 343 -19.37 -6.18 -23.49
C THR A 343 -19.43 -4.71 -23.11
N ARG A 344 -19.60 -4.43 -21.81
CA ARG A 344 -19.60 -3.06 -21.29
C ARG A 344 -18.27 -2.36 -21.57
N SER A 345 -17.15 -3.02 -21.28
CA SER A 345 -15.81 -2.44 -21.44
C SER A 345 -15.53 -2.06 -22.90
N ILE A 346 -16.01 -2.86 -23.85
CA ILE A 346 -15.96 -2.52 -25.29
C ILE A 346 -16.85 -1.31 -25.61
N GLY A 347 -18.04 -1.23 -25.02
CA GLY A 347 -18.92 -0.06 -25.16
C GLY A 347 -18.26 1.23 -24.64
N ASP A 348 -17.69 1.18 -23.43
CA ASP A 348 -16.96 2.28 -22.79
C ASP A 348 -15.75 2.70 -23.64
N PHE A 349 -15.04 1.73 -24.22
CA PHE A 349 -13.95 1.96 -25.17
C PHE A 349 -14.40 2.77 -26.39
N TYR A 350 -15.46 2.35 -27.11
CA TYR A 350 -15.95 3.10 -28.27
C TYR A 350 -16.45 4.50 -27.90
N ARG A 351 -17.11 4.64 -26.75
CA ARG A 351 -17.56 5.94 -26.27
C ARG A 351 -16.39 6.89 -26.03
N SER A 352 -15.33 6.42 -25.36
CA SER A 352 -14.11 7.22 -25.13
C SER A 352 -13.39 7.64 -26.42
N HIS A 353 -13.56 6.87 -27.50
CA HIS A 353 -13.05 7.18 -28.84
C HIS A 353 -14.06 7.93 -29.71
N GLN A 354 -15.01 8.64 -29.09
CA GLN A 354 -16.01 9.50 -29.76
C GLN A 354 -16.88 8.75 -30.77
N ASN A 355 -17.17 7.47 -30.51
CA ASN A 355 -18.08 6.66 -31.31
C ASN A 355 -19.30 6.18 -30.49
N PRO A 356 -20.19 7.11 -30.09
CA PRO A 356 -21.37 6.77 -29.27
C PRO A 356 -22.33 5.83 -29.98
N SER A 357 -22.40 5.86 -31.32
CA SER A 357 -23.23 4.92 -32.09
C SER A 357 -22.82 3.47 -31.84
N LYS A 358 -21.52 3.19 -31.88
CA LYS A 358 -21.01 1.84 -31.66
C LYS A 358 -21.02 1.47 -30.17
N ALA A 359 -20.73 2.41 -29.29
CA ALA A 359 -20.89 2.21 -27.84
C ALA A 359 -22.30 1.71 -27.48
N LYS A 360 -23.34 2.38 -28.04
CA LYS A 360 -24.74 1.99 -27.89
C LYS A 360 -25.00 0.55 -28.31
N GLU A 361 -24.46 0.12 -29.45
CA GLU A 361 -24.66 -1.25 -29.95
C GLU A 361 -24.21 -2.29 -28.91
N PHE A 362 -23.04 -2.09 -28.30
CA PHE A 362 -22.54 -2.99 -27.27
C PHE A 362 -23.34 -2.90 -25.96
N TYR A 363 -23.66 -1.69 -25.47
CA TYR A 363 -24.47 -1.56 -24.27
C TYR A 363 -25.83 -2.26 -24.39
N LEU A 364 -26.45 -2.20 -25.57
CA LEU A 364 -27.74 -2.84 -25.83
C LEU A 364 -27.69 -4.37 -25.83
N LEU A 365 -26.53 -5.00 -25.98
CA LEU A 365 -26.41 -6.47 -25.91
C LEU A 365 -26.68 -7.01 -24.49
N VAL A 366 -26.48 -6.17 -23.47
CA VAL A 366 -26.55 -6.57 -22.06
C VAL A 366 -27.50 -5.69 -21.23
N TYR A 367 -28.09 -4.66 -21.86
CA TYR A 367 -29.11 -3.82 -21.25
C TYR A 367 -30.45 -4.56 -21.12
N ASP A 368 -31.05 -4.47 -19.93
CA ASP A 368 -32.40 -4.98 -19.66
C ASP A 368 -33.38 -3.80 -19.49
N PRO A 369 -34.33 -3.60 -20.43
CA PRO A 369 -35.30 -2.52 -20.31
C PRO A 369 -36.31 -2.71 -19.17
N ALA A 370 -36.44 -3.91 -18.60
CA ALA A 370 -37.38 -4.19 -17.52
C ALA A 370 -36.81 -3.86 -16.14
N LYS A 371 -35.48 -3.84 -15.97
CA LYS A 371 -34.82 -3.61 -14.67
C LYS A 371 -33.37 -3.18 -14.84
N VAL A 372 -32.86 -2.42 -13.87
CA VAL A 372 -31.44 -2.06 -13.82
C VAL A 372 -30.64 -3.22 -13.23
N THR A 373 -29.87 -3.92 -14.06
CA THR A 373 -28.98 -5.02 -13.65
C THR A 373 -27.55 -4.55 -13.37
N ASP A 374 -27.08 -3.57 -14.14
CA ASP A 374 -25.83 -2.82 -13.94
C ASP A 374 -26.15 -1.33 -14.05
N GLN A 375 -26.08 -0.62 -12.93
CA GLN A 375 -26.40 0.80 -12.86
C GLN A 375 -25.41 1.66 -13.66
N PHE A 376 -24.14 1.27 -13.76
CA PHE A 376 -23.13 2.06 -14.44
C PHE A 376 -23.19 1.87 -15.97
N LEU A 377 -23.52 0.68 -16.43
CA LEU A 377 -23.86 0.47 -17.85
C LEU A 377 -25.10 1.27 -18.23
N THR A 378 -26.14 1.22 -17.40
CA THR A 378 -27.40 1.93 -17.66
C THR A 378 -27.19 3.45 -17.69
N LEU A 379 -26.35 3.98 -16.79
CA LEU A 379 -25.90 5.38 -16.83
C LEU A 379 -25.22 5.72 -18.16
N SER A 380 -24.24 4.91 -18.57
CA SER A 380 -23.48 5.13 -19.81
C SER A 380 -24.37 5.07 -21.06
N LEU A 381 -25.35 4.16 -21.09
CA LEU A 381 -26.33 4.08 -22.18
C LEU A 381 -27.25 5.31 -22.22
N ALA A 382 -27.70 5.82 -21.07
CA ALA A 382 -28.52 7.02 -20.99
C ALA A 382 -27.78 8.24 -21.57
N GLU A 383 -26.51 8.41 -21.18
CA GLU A 383 -25.63 9.47 -21.69
C GLU A 383 -25.41 9.33 -23.21
N VAL A 384 -25.16 8.11 -23.69
CA VAL A 384 -24.99 7.85 -25.14
C VAL A 384 -26.26 8.16 -25.92
N TYR A 385 -27.46 7.88 -25.39
CA TYR A 385 -28.69 8.29 -26.05
C TYR A 385 -28.81 9.81 -26.16
N GLU A 386 -28.35 10.56 -25.16
CA GLU A 386 -28.30 12.02 -25.25
C GLU A 386 -27.29 12.52 -26.26
N GLU A 387 -26.08 11.95 -26.29
CA GLU A 387 -25.02 12.26 -27.24
C GLU A 387 -25.49 12.05 -28.69
N LEU A 388 -26.35 11.05 -28.92
CA LEU A 388 -26.95 10.74 -30.23
C LEU A 388 -28.23 11.54 -30.54
N GLY A 389 -28.71 12.36 -29.60
CA GLY A 389 -29.97 13.11 -29.75
C GLY A 389 -31.24 12.27 -29.67
N GLU A 390 -31.14 11.02 -29.18
CA GLU A 390 -32.27 10.10 -28.98
C GLU A 390 -33.02 10.40 -27.68
N ARG A 391 -33.59 11.61 -27.60
CA ARG A 391 -34.20 12.22 -26.41
C ARG A 391 -35.16 11.29 -25.65
N ASP A 392 -36.13 10.70 -26.36
CA ASP A 392 -37.18 9.90 -25.72
C ASP A 392 -36.61 8.64 -25.05
N LYS A 393 -35.58 8.05 -25.66
CA LYS A 393 -34.90 6.88 -25.09
C LYS A 393 -34.02 7.28 -23.91
N ALA A 394 -33.29 8.38 -24.02
CA ALA A 394 -32.54 8.92 -22.90
C ALA A 394 -33.47 9.17 -21.70
N LEU A 395 -34.60 9.84 -21.92
CA LEU A 395 -35.59 10.12 -20.88
C LEU A 395 -36.12 8.84 -20.22
N ALA A 396 -36.42 7.81 -21.02
CA ALA A 396 -36.88 6.52 -20.50
C ALA A 396 -35.82 5.86 -19.59
N VAL A 397 -34.55 5.81 -20.04
CA VAL A 397 -33.46 5.20 -19.26
C VAL A 397 -33.15 6.02 -18.00
N TRP A 398 -33.13 7.35 -18.08
CA TRP A 398 -32.94 8.20 -16.91
C TRP A 398 -34.07 8.06 -15.88
N THR A 399 -35.31 7.91 -16.34
CA THR A 399 -36.46 7.66 -15.46
C THR A 399 -36.32 6.31 -14.75
N GLN A 400 -35.88 5.27 -15.48
CA GLN A 400 -35.58 3.95 -14.91
C GLN A 400 -34.51 4.04 -13.81
N LEU A 401 -33.45 4.82 -14.04
CA LEU A 401 -32.38 5.07 -13.07
C LEU A 401 -32.85 5.84 -11.83
N VAL A 402 -33.74 6.82 -11.99
CA VAL A 402 -34.35 7.53 -10.85
C VAL A 402 -35.08 6.54 -9.95
N THR A 403 -35.95 5.70 -10.50
CA THR A 403 -36.66 4.67 -9.73
C THR A 403 -35.68 3.72 -9.03
N TYR A 404 -34.65 3.26 -9.74
CA TYR A 404 -33.64 2.38 -9.17
C TYR A 404 -32.89 3.02 -7.98
N PHE A 405 -32.42 4.26 -8.13
CA PHE A 405 -31.68 4.92 -7.04
C PHE A 405 -32.57 5.30 -5.85
N GLU A 406 -33.85 5.58 -6.06
CA GLU A 406 -34.83 5.74 -4.97
C GLU A 406 -34.99 4.46 -4.15
N GLU A 407 -35.05 3.30 -4.81
CA GLU A 407 -35.15 2.00 -4.15
C GLU A 407 -33.87 1.63 -3.36
N MET A 408 -32.70 2.02 -3.87
CA MET A 408 -31.41 1.76 -3.20
C MET A 408 -31.15 2.65 -1.97
N GLY A 409 -31.86 3.77 -1.85
CA GLY A 409 -31.84 4.63 -0.67
C GLY A 409 -30.63 5.58 -0.58
N PRO A 410 -30.37 6.17 0.61
CA PRO A 410 -29.52 7.36 0.76
C PRO A 410 -28.08 7.24 0.26
N ALA A 411 -27.53 6.03 0.18
CA ALA A 411 -26.19 5.79 -0.35
C ALA A 411 -26.05 6.23 -1.82
N PHE A 412 -27.16 6.34 -2.55
CA PHE A 412 -27.19 6.72 -3.96
C PHE A 412 -27.76 8.13 -4.20
N ASP A 413 -27.93 8.95 -3.15
CA ASP A 413 -28.51 10.30 -3.27
C ASP A 413 -27.76 11.21 -4.26
N PHE A 414 -26.44 11.03 -4.39
CA PHE A 414 -25.65 11.75 -5.39
C PHE A 414 -26.12 11.42 -6.82
N TYR A 415 -26.19 10.13 -7.15
CA TYR A 415 -26.61 9.65 -8.46
C TYR A 415 -28.10 9.93 -8.72
N LEU A 416 -28.95 9.82 -7.70
CA LEU A 416 -30.37 10.14 -7.79
C LEU A 416 -30.58 11.61 -8.18
N ARG A 417 -29.85 12.55 -7.54
CA ARG A 417 -29.93 13.97 -7.90
C ARG A 417 -29.51 14.20 -9.35
N GLN A 418 -28.38 13.62 -9.78
CA GLN A 418 -27.94 13.73 -11.17
C GLN A 418 -28.99 13.17 -12.14
N ALA A 419 -29.52 11.96 -11.90
CA ALA A 419 -30.53 11.38 -12.77
C ALA A 419 -31.80 12.25 -12.89
N ARG A 420 -32.26 12.84 -11.78
CA ARG A 420 -33.41 13.77 -11.78
C ARG A 420 -33.14 15.04 -12.59
N GLU A 421 -31.96 15.64 -12.49
CA GLU A 421 -31.57 16.81 -13.29
C GLU A 421 -31.61 16.50 -14.79
N HIS A 422 -31.16 15.29 -15.19
CA HIS A 422 -31.26 14.83 -16.57
C HIS A 422 -32.73 14.65 -17.01
N VAL A 423 -33.58 14.02 -16.20
CA VAL A 423 -35.03 13.88 -16.49
C VAL A 423 -35.70 15.24 -16.65
N GLU A 424 -35.46 16.20 -15.75
CA GLU A 424 -36.06 17.53 -15.82
C GLU A 424 -35.66 18.26 -17.11
N ARG A 425 -34.36 18.26 -17.43
CA ARG A 425 -33.83 18.86 -18.67
C ARG A 425 -34.38 18.18 -19.94
N LEU A 426 -34.54 16.86 -19.89
CA LEU A 426 -35.12 16.06 -20.98
C LEU A 426 -36.65 16.06 -21.02
N SER A 427 -37.33 16.69 -20.07
CA SER A 427 -38.78 16.90 -20.09
C SER A 427 -39.17 18.34 -20.48
N ALA A 428 -38.26 19.30 -20.30
CA ALA A 428 -38.53 20.73 -20.50
C ALA A 428 -38.36 21.26 -21.94
N LYS A 429 -37.93 20.42 -22.89
CA LYS A 429 -37.79 20.72 -24.32
C LYS A 429 -38.65 19.78 -25.14
#